data_AF-A0A8J9TYQ2-F1
#
_entry.id   AF-A0A8J9TYQ2-F1
#
_cell.length_a   1.000
_cell.length_b   1.000
_cell.length_c   1.000
_cell.angle_alpha   90.00
_cell.angle_beta   90.00
_cell.angle_gamma   90.00
#
_symmetry.space_group_name_H-M   'P 1'
#
loop_
_entity.id
_entity.type
_entity.pdbx_description
1 polymer ?
#
loop_
_entity_poly.entity_id
_entity_poly.type
_entity_poly.pdbx_seq_one_letter_code
_entity_poly.pdbx_strand_id
1 'polypeptide(L)'
;MFARAMELYGDDDSQRELGRVSRMLRVQYRMHKLIADWASQALYGGALQTATNVQSRTLAQLTGCLDEEEDCFGAASNAALLLIDTTGCNMHESVNAAGSRFNEGEAQIVRQHVQTLLDMGVRQEQIAIISPYNGQVELLRSALLPDAPHLEIRSVDGFQGGEREAVVLSLVRSSARGGVDGIGFLGDNRRLNVAVTRAKRHCCVVCDSGTVSKSPFIRGLVDWIEEHGETRAALEF
;
A
#
# COMPACT_ATOMS: atom_id res chain seq x y z
N MET A 1 -61.53 -25.12 11.95
CA MET A 1 -60.12 -25.48 12.22
C MET A 1 -59.19 -24.29 11.89
N PHE A 2 -59.51 -23.08 12.36
CA PHE A 2 -58.75 -21.82 12.12
C PHE A 2 -58.94 -20.81 13.26
N ALA A 3 -59.29 -21.27 14.46
CA ALA A 3 -59.60 -20.41 15.61
C ALA A 3 -58.78 -20.78 16.87
N ARG A 4 -57.65 -21.48 16.71
CA ARG A 4 -56.80 -21.92 17.83
C ARG A 4 -55.30 -21.62 17.62
N ALA A 5 -54.97 -20.75 16.67
CA ALA A 5 -53.61 -20.31 16.39
C ALA A 5 -53.43 -18.78 16.58
N MET A 6 -54.49 -18.05 16.91
CA MET A 6 -54.48 -16.59 17.08
C MET A 6 -54.42 -16.12 18.54
N GLU A 7 -54.36 -17.04 19.51
CA GLU A 7 -54.21 -16.72 20.95
C GLU A 7 -52.77 -16.87 21.46
N LEU A 8 -51.80 -17.27 20.62
CA LEU A 8 -50.40 -17.47 21.03
C LEU A 8 -49.41 -16.44 20.46
N TYR A 9 -49.83 -15.58 19.54
CA TYR A 9 -49.00 -14.51 18.99
C TYR A 9 -49.83 -13.24 18.87
N GLY A 10 -50.07 -12.63 20.04
CA GLY A 10 -50.43 -11.22 20.12
C GLY A 10 -49.28 -10.33 19.65
N ASP A 11 -49.64 -9.14 19.21
CA ASP A 11 -48.75 -8.04 18.81
C ASP A 11 -47.42 -8.03 19.56
N ASP A 12 -46.33 -8.22 18.83
CA ASP A 12 -45.02 -7.75 19.29
C ASP A 12 -44.24 -7.22 18.09
N ASP A 13 -43.84 -5.96 18.22
CA ASP A 13 -43.19 -5.09 17.23
C ASP A 13 -41.71 -5.51 17.02
N SER A 14 -41.45 -6.82 17.02
CA SER A 14 -40.13 -7.43 17.20
C SER A 14 -39.63 -8.15 15.93
N GLN A 15 -39.89 -7.60 14.75
CA GLN A 15 -39.38 -8.14 13.47
C GLN A 15 -38.39 -7.22 12.75
N ARG A 16 -37.35 -6.69 13.43
CA ARG A 16 -36.18 -6.08 12.76
C ARG A 16 -34.84 -6.24 13.50
N GLU A 17 -34.48 -7.44 13.98
CA GLU A 17 -33.09 -7.76 14.33
C GLU A 17 -32.72 -9.19 13.88
N LEU A 18 -32.56 -9.39 12.56
CA LEU A 18 -31.72 -10.49 12.08
C LEU A 18 -30.26 -10.04 12.22
N GLY A 19 -29.70 -10.27 13.40
CA GLY A 19 -28.30 -10.04 13.70
C GLY A 19 -27.41 -10.72 12.66
N ARG A 20 -26.69 -9.91 11.88
CA ARG A 20 -25.82 -10.39 10.82
C ARG A 20 -24.62 -11.11 11.45
N VAL A 21 -24.72 -12.44 11.61
CA VAL A 21 -23.61 -13.27 12.10
C VAL A 21 -22.47 -13.16 11.09
N SER A 22 -21.41 -12.45 11.47
CA SER A 22 -20.18 -12.34 10.69
C SER A 22 -19.05 -13.04 11.45
N ARG A 23 -18.29 -13.89 10.77
CA ARG A 23 -17.13 -14.58 11.34
C ARG A 23 -15.90 -14.17 10.56
N MET A 24 -14.93 -13.57 11.25
CA MET A 24 -13.66 -13.18 10.65
C MET A 24 -12.84 -14.43 10.31
N LEU A 25 -12.35 -14.49 9.06
CA LEU A 25 -11.31 -15.44 8.67
C LEU A 25 -9.97 -14.98 9.27
N ARG A 26 -9.28 -15.88 9.95
CA ARG A 26 -8.07 -15.54 10.72
C ARG A 26 -6.76 -15.87 10.03
N VAL A 27 -6.76 -16.63 8.94
CA VAL A 27 -5.52 -17.02 8.24
C VAL A 27 -5.48 -16.39 6.86
N GLN A 28 -4.37 -15.73 6.53
CA GLN A 28 -4.11 -15.15 5.21
C GLN A 28 -3.05 -15.96 4.45
N TYR A 29 -3.23 -16.06 3.14
CA TYR A 29 -2.41 -16.87 2.21
C TYR A 29 -1.81 -16.04 1.06
N ARG A 30 -1.68 -14.72 1.24
CA ARG A 30 -1.30 -13.77 0.20
C ARG A 30 0.03 -13.08 0.48
N MET A 31 0.14 -12.44 1.63
CA MET A 31 1.17 -11.44 1.88
C MET A 31 2.32 -12.06 2.66
N HIS A 32 3.52 -11.55 2.44
CA HIS A 32 4.64 -11.74 3.37
C HIS A 32 4.21 -11.37 4.79
N LYS A 33 4.76 -12.06 5.79
CA LYS A 33 4.35 -11.90 7.19
C LYS A 33 4.42 -10.45 7.67
N LEU A 34 5.48 -9.73 7.34
CA LEU A 34 5.66 -8.33 7.77
C LEU A 34 4.56 -7.39 7.26
N ILE A 35 4.13 -7.56 6.00
CA ILE A 35 3.03 -6.77 5.41
C ILE A 35 1.72 -7.12 6.11
N ALA A 36 1.47 -8.42 6.33
CA ALA A 36 0.27 -8.92 6.97
C ALA A 36 0.15 -8.49 8.43
N ASP A 37 1.26 -8.54 9.19
CA ASP A 37 1.30 -8.23 10.61
C ASP A 37 1.02 -6.75 10.85
N TRP A 38 1.59 -5.84 10.06
CA TRP A 38 1.25 -4.41 10.11
C TRP A 38 -0.25 -4.20 9.92
N ALA A 39 -0.82 -4.73 8.83
CA ALA A 39 -2.24 -4.58 8.52
C ALA A 39 -3.12 -5.16 9.64
N SER A 40 -2.71 -6.32 10.17
CA SER A 40 -3.37 -7.01 11.28
C SER A 40 -3.43 -6.15 12.53
N GLN A 41 -2.31 -5.55 12.93
CA GLN A 41 -2.23 -4.67 14.09
C GLN A 41 -3.00 -3.37 13.86
N ALA A 42 -2.85 -2.77 12.68
CA ALA A 42 -3.42 -1.47 12.36
C ALA A 42 -4.96 -1.47 12.28
N LEU A 43 -5.58 -2.53 11.72
CA LEU A 43 -7.03 -2.55 11.46
C LEU A 43 -7.78 -3.80 11.95
N TYR A 44 -7.09 -4.85 12.38
CA TYR A 44 -7.72 -6.12 12.76
C TYR A 44 -7.38 -6.57 14.19
N GLY A 45 -6.86 -5.68 15.04
CA GLY A 45 -6.54 -5.97 16.44
C GLY A 45 -5.52 -7.10 16.63
N GLY A 46 -4.65 -7.33 15.65
CA GLY A 46 -3.65 -8.40 15.69
C GLY A 46 -4.20 -9.81 15.45
N ALA A 47 -5.46 -9.96 15.02
CA ALA A 47 -6.12 -11.26 14.93
C ALA A 47 -5.78 -12.07 13.67
N LEU A 48 -5.16 -11.47 12.65
CA LEU A 48 -4.77 -12.14 11.40
C LEU A 48 -3.45 -12.89 11.57
N GLN A 49 -3.43 -14.15 11.15
CA GLN A 49 -2.30 -15.05 11.13
C GLN A 49 -1.83 -15.29 9.70
N THR A 50 -0.53 -15.47 9.52
CA THR A 50 0.08 -15.70 8.22
C THR A 50 0.36 -17.19 8.01
N ALA A 51 -0.09 -17.75 6.88
CA ALA A 51 0.20 -19.13 6.53
C ALA A 51 1.70 -19.38 6.29
N THR A 52 2.19 -20.57 6.64
CA THR A 52 3.63 -20.91 6.57
C THR A 52 4.20 -20.85 5.16
N ASN A 53 3.41 -21.14 4.13
CA ASN A 53 3.82 -21.08 2.73
C ASN A 53 3.95 -19.65 2.18
N VAL A 54 3.56 -18.64 2.95
CA VAL A 54 3.59 -17.23 2.51
C VAL A 54 4.41 -16.34 3.42
N GLN A 55 4.78 -16.81 4.61
CA GLN A 55 5.38 -15.98 5.65
C GLN A 55 6.73 -15.34 5.26
N SER A 56 7.54 -16.03 4.45
CA SER A 56 8.90 -15.64 4.05
C SER A 56 9.07 -15.51 2.53
N ARG A 57 7.97 -15.18 1.82
CA ARG A 57 8.01 -14.98 0.36
C ARG A 57 8.76 -13.70 -0.03
N THR A 58 9.79 -13.80 -0.86
CA THR A 58 10.57 -12.64 -1.33
C THR A 58 10.57 -12.54 -2.85
N LEU A 59 10.99 -11.39 -3.40
CA LEU A 59 11.11 -11.24 -4.86
C LEU A 59 12.26 -12.08 -5.43
N ALA A 60 13.37 -12.24 -4.72
CA ALA A 60 14.48 -13.12 -5.10
C ALA A 60 14.03 -14.57 -5.34
N GLN A 61 13.13 -15.10 -4.51
CA GLN A 61 12.55 -16.44 -4.71
C GLN A 61 11.68 -16.54 -5.97
N LEU A 62 11.12 -15.41 -6.44
CA LEU A 62 10.28 -15.35 -7.63
C LEU A 62 11.13 -15.23 -8.90
N THR A 63 12.19 -14.44 -8.86
CA THR A 63 13.02 -14.12 -10.04
C THR A 63 14.20 -15.07 -10.21
N GLY A 64 14.61 -15.76 -9.13
CA GLY A 64 15.80 -16.60 -9.12
C GLY A 64 17.09 -15.81 -8.92
N CYS A 65 17.02 -14.48 -8.79
CA CYS A 65 18.14 -13.61 -8.42
C CYS A 65 18.36 -13.73 -6.91
N LEU A 66 19.13 -14.74 -6.52
CA LEU A 66 19.69 -14.87 -5.17
C LEU A 66 20.97 -14.05 -5.09
N ASP A 67 20.88 -12.74 -5.30
CA ASP A 67 22.05 -11.87 -5.12
C ASP A 67 22.34 -11.81 -3.62
N GLU A 68 23.34 -12.59 -3.19
CA GLU A 68 23.90 -12.61 -1.84
C GLU A 68 24.92 -11.47 -1.60
N GLU A 69 25.13 -10.59 -2.60
CA GLU A 69 26.00 -9.42 -2.46
C GLU A 69 25.25 -8.29 -1.75
N GLU A 70 25.58 -8.09 -0.47
CA GLU A 70 24.92 -7.16 0.47
C GLU A 70 24.91 -5.67 0.04
N ASP A 71 25.67 -5.29 -1.00
CA ASP A 71 25.95 -3.89 -1.35
C ASP A 71 25.22 -3.35 -2.59
N CYS A 72 24.32 -4.12 -3.22
CA CYS A 72 23.57 -3.62 -4.37
C CYS A 72 22.16 -3.13 -3.99
N PHE A 73 21.67 -2.10 -4.70
CA PHE A 73 20.29 -1.60 -4.70
C PHE A 73 19.21 -2.72 -4.78
N GLY A 74 19.59 -3.90 -5.29
CA GLY A 74 18.78 -5.11 -5.32
C GLY A 74 18.46 -5.68 -3.93
N ALA A 75 19.33 -5.52 -2.92
CA ALA A 75 19.12 -6.06 -1.57
C ALA A 75 17.92 -5.38 -0.87
N ALA A 76 17.86 -4.04 -0.88
CA ALA A 76 16.72 -3.28 -0.36
C ALA A 76 15.44 -3.57 -1.15
N SER A 77 15.57 -3.81 -2.45
CA SER A 77 14.45 -4.16 -3.34
C SER A 77 13.91 -5.57 -3.09
N ASN A 78 14.66 -6.45 -2.40
CA ASN A 78 14.21 -7.77 -1.98
C ASN A 78 13.46 -7.77 -0.63
N ALA A 79 13.54 -6.68 0.13
CA ALA A 79 12.86 -6.55 1.41
C ALA A 79 11.33 -6.65 1.23
N ALA A 80 10.62 -7.18 2.22
CA ALA A 80 9.16 -7.24 2.13
C ALA A 80 8.48 -5.86 2.25
N LEU A 81 9.11 -4.97 3.01
CA LEU A 81 8.70 -3.60 3.24
C LEU A 81 9.92 -2.71 2.99
N LEU A 82 9.77 -1.70 2.15
CA LEU A 82 10.78 -0.70 1.85
C LEU A 82 10.15 0.69 2.00
N LEU A 83 10.84 1.58 2.71
CA LEU A 83 10.53 3.01 2.77
C LEU A 83 11.64 3.76 2.01
N ILE A 84 11.25 4.55 1.01
CA ILE A 84 12.14 5.54 0.39
C ILE A 84 11.68 6.91 0.85
N ASP A 85 12.42 7.49 1.79
CA ASP A 85 12.06 8.75 2.43
C ASP A 85 12.59 9.95 1.64
N THR A 86 11.69 10.84 1.23
CA THR A 86 12.00 12.08 0.49
C THR A 86 12.14 13.29 1.40
N THR A 87 12.03 13.11 2.72
CA THR A 87 12.22 14.17 3.71
C THR A 87 13.56 14.88 3.51
N GLY A 88 13.55 16.21 3.51
CA GLY A 88 14.75 17.02 3.33
C GLY A 88 15.29 17.09 1.90
N CYS A 89 14.68 16.40 0.93
CA CYS A 89 15.12 16.40 -0.47
C CYS A 89 14.52 17.53 -1.32
N ASN A 90 13.73 18.43 -0.71
CA ASN A 90 13.01 19.53 -1.39
C ASN A 90 12.10 19.08 -2.55
N MET A 91 11.63 17.82 -2.50
CA MET A 91 10.72 17.24 -3.48
C MET A 91 9.28 17.58 -3.12
N HIS A 92 8.86 18.82 -3.39
CA HIS A 92 7.56 19.32 -2.97
C HIS A 92 6.43 18.96 -3.93
N GLU A 93 5.22 18.83 -3.36
CA GLU A 93 3.99 18.62 -4.12
C GLU A 93 3.63 19.85 -4.97
N SER A 94 3.04 19.60 -6.14
CA SER A 94 2.43 20.59 -7.03
C SER A 94 0.97 20.21 -7.34
N VAL A 95 0.22 21.13 -7.94
CA VAL A 95 -1.19 20.94 -8.30
C VAL A 95 -1.37 21.18 -9.80
N ASN A 96 -2.00 20.23 -10.50
CA ASN A 96 -2.24 20.36 -11.93
C ASN A 96 -3.47 21.24 -12.22
N ALA A 97 -3.75 21.52 -13.50
CA ALA A 97 -4.88 22.35 -13.91
C ALA A 97 -6.26 21.79 -13.46
N ALA A 98 -6.36 20.48 -13.22
CA ALA A 98 -7.56 19.82 -12.72
C ALA A 98 -7.68 19.84 -11.18
N GLY A 99 -6.77 20.50 -10.48
CA GLY A 99 -6.76 20.56 -9.01
C GLY A 99 -6.25 19.30 -8.33
N SER A 100 -5.68 18.34 -9.06
CA SER A 100 -5.09 17.13 -8.50
C SER A 100 -3.62 17.34 -8.16
N ARG A 101 -3.16 16.75 -7.04
CA ARG A 101 -1.77 16.85 -6.59
C ARG A 101 -0.87 15.85 -7.31
N PHE A 102 0.39 16.23 -7.50
CA PHE A 102 1.45 15.37 -8.02
C PHE A 102 2.80 15.81 -7.45
N ASN A 103 3.81 14.97 -7.55
CA ASN A 103 5.17 15.21 -7.08
C ASN A 103 6.15 14.60 -8.07
N GLU A 104 6.88 15.46 -8.79
CA GLU A 104 7.84 15.05 -9.82
C GLU A 104 9.05 14.32 -9.22
N GLY A 105 9.52 14.73 -8.04
CA GLY A 105 10.62 14.07 -7.34
C GLY A 105 10.26 12.65 -6.93
N GLU A 106 9.09 12.45 -6.31
CA GLU A 106 8.60 11.10 -6.02
C GLU A 106 8.42 10.27 -7.30
N ALA A 107 7.95 10.88 -8.40
CA ALA A 107 7.77 10.17 -9.66
C ALA A 107 9.10 9.66 -10.26
N GLN A 108 10.18 10.43 -10.11
CA GLN A 108 11.53 10.01 -10.52
C GLN A 108 12.05 8.83 -9.70
N ILE A 109 11.89 8.90 -8.38
CA ILE A 109 12.27 7.80 -7.46
C ILE A 109 11.49 6.54 -7.80
N VAL A 110 10.17 6.65 -7.97
CA VAL A 110 9.33 5.52 -8.35
C VAL A 110 9.79 4.93 -9.68
N ARG A 111 10.16 5.76 -10.66
CA ARG A 111 10.67 5.28 -11.95
C ARG A 111 11.94 4.46 -11.77
N GLN A 112 12.89 4.95 -10.98
CA GLN A 112 14.15 4.27 -10.73
C GLN A 112 13.96 2.96 -9.97
N HIS A 113 13.14 2.97 -8.91
CA HIS A 113 12.84 1.76 -8.16
C HIS A 113 12.15 0.70 -9.03
N VAL A 114 11.20 1.11 -9.88
CA VAL A 114 10.56 0.20 -10.84
C VAL A 114 11.57 -0.36 -11.82
N GLN A 115 12.52 0.45 -12.32
CA GLN A 115 13.59 -0.06 -13.18
C GLN A 115 14.44 -1.11 -12.46
N THR A 116 14.82 -0.87 -11.19
CA THR A 116 15.53 -1.86 -10.37
C THR A 116 14.76 -3.17 -10.25
N LEU A 117 13.44 -3.11 -10.02
CA LEU A 117 12.61 -4.32 -9.96
C LEU A 117 12.59 -5.08 -11.30
N LEU A 118 12.52 -4.35 -12.42
CA LEU A 118 12.58 -4.96 -13.77
C LEU A 118 13.94 -5.59 -14.04
N ASP A 119 15.03 -4.94 -13.64
CA ASP A 119 16.40 -5.42 -13.80
C ASP A 119 16.66 -6.67 -12.94
N MET A 120 16.02 -6.78 -11.77
CA MET A 120 15.97 -7.99 -10.95
C MET A 120 15.14 -9.13 -11.57
N GLY A 121 14.50 -8.90 -12.72
CA GLY A 121 13.70 -9.90 -13.43
C GLY A 121 12.23 -9.98 -13.01
N VAL A 122 11.72 -9.03 -12.22
CA VAL A 122 10.28 -8.95 -11.92
C VAL A 122 9.55 -8.51 -13.19
N ARG A 123 8.52 -9.26 -13.63
CA ARG A 123 7.79 -8.90 -14.84
C ARG A 123 6.91 -7.68 -14.62
N GLN A 124 6.71 -6.86 -15.66
CA GLN A 124 5.88 -5.65 -15.60
C GLN A 124 4.48 -5.92 -15.04
N GLU A 125 3.84 -7.02 -15.45
CA GLU A 125 2.50 -7.40 -14.98
C GLU A 125 2.46 -7.80 -13.50
N GLN A 126 3.61 -8.06 -12.88
CA GLN A 126 3.75 -8.43 -11.48
C GLN A 126 3.99 -7.21 -10.58
N ILE A 127 4.14 -6.02 -11.16
CA ILE A 127 4.34 -4.75 -10.46
C ILE A 127 3.05 -3.91 -10.57
N ALA A 128 2.63 -3.29 -9.47
CA ALA A 128 1.64 -2.21 -9.50
C ALA A 128 2.19 -0.96 -8.83
N ILE A 129 1.84 0.19 -9.40
CA ILE A 129 2.12 1.50 -8.83
C ILE A 129 0.79 2.11 -8.42
N ILE A 130 0.67 2.49 -7.15
CA ILE A 130 -0.56 3.01 -6.58
C ILE A 130 -0.29 4.38 -5.99
N SER A 131 -1.14 5.35 -6.32
CA SER A 131 -1.08 6.68 -5.70
C SER A 131 -2.48 7.17 -5.27
N PRO A 132 -2.62 7.93 -4.18
CA PRO A 132 -3.87 8.58 -3.80
C PRO A 132 -4.41 9.60 -4.81
N TYR A 133 -3.52 10.19 -5.62
CA TYR A 133 -3.86 11.36 -6.44
C TYR A 133 -3.79 11.03 -7.94
N ASN A 134 -4.86 11.36 -8.67
CA ASN A 134 -4.93 11.11 -10.11
C ASN A 134 -3.87 11.90 -10.89
N GLY A 135 -3.49 13.11 -10.45
CA GLY A 135 -2.39 13.86 -11.06
C GLY A 135 -1.07 13.09 -11.01
N GLN A 136 -0.77 12.40 -9.90
CA GLN A 136 0.40 11.55 -9.80
C GLN A 136 0.29 10.30 -10.69
N VAL A 137 -0.89 9.70 -10.78
CA VAL A 137 -1.15 8.56 -11.67
C VAL A 137 -0.91 8.93 -13.14
N GLU A 138 -1.38 10.09 -13.58
CA GLU A 138 -1.17 10.60 -14.94
C GLU A 138 0.31 10.87 -15.21
N LEU A 139 1.00 11.51 -14.27
CA LEU A 139 2.43 11.79 -14.35
C LEU A 139 3.25 10.49 -14.50
N LEU A 140 3.02 9.53 -13.60
CA LEU A 140 3.70 8.24 -13.62
C LEU A 140 3.39 7.45 -14.90
N ARG A 141 2.13 7.47 -15.37
CA ARG A 141 1.77 6.82 -16.64
C ARG A 141 2.53 7.39 -17.81
N SER A 142 2.65 8.71 -17.86
CA SER A 142 3.36 9.41 -18.94
C SER A 142 4.86 9.11 -18.91
N ALA A 143 5.43 8.94 -17.70
CA ALA A 143 6.84 8.70 -17.49
C ALA A 143 7.27 7.23 -17.70
N LEU A 144 6.38 6.25 -17.43
CA LEU A 144 6.75 4.82 -17.35
C LEU A 144 6.15 3.95 -18.46
N LEU A 145 4.93 4.22 -18.92
CA LEU A 145 4.27 3.36 -19.91
C LEU A 145 4.92 3.36 -21.30
N PRO A 146 5.66 4.40 -21.76
CA PRO A 146 6.40 4.32 -23.01
C PRO A 146 7.44 3.17 -23.04
N ASP A 147 8.12 2.95 -21.91
CA ASP A 147 9.18 1.93 -21.80
C ASP A 147 8.66 0.60 -21.21
N ALA A 148 7.61 0.67 -20.37
CA ALA A 148 7.03 -0.46 -19.66
C ALA A 148 5.48 -0.48 -19.78
N PRO A 149 4.94 -0.81 -20.98
CA PRO A 149 3.53 -0.65 -21.30
C PRO A 149 2.58 -1.57 -20.53
N HIS A 150 3.10 -2.63 -19.90
CA HIS A 150 2.29 -3.61 -19.16
C HIS A 150 2.22 -3.32 -17.65
N LEU A 151 2.86 -2.24 -17.17
CA LEU A 151 2.75 -1.81 -15.78
C LEU A 151 1.33 -1.37 -15.44
N GLU A 152 0.84 -1.79 -14.27
CA GLU A 152 -0.42 -1.28 -13.74
C GLU A 152 -0.20 -0.07 -12.85
N ILE A 153 -0.63 1.11 -13.31
CA ILE A 153 -0.53 2.37 -12.56
C ILE A 153 -1.94 2.90 -12.29
N ARG A 154 -2.39 2.92 -11.03
CA ARG A 154 -3.77 3.24 -10.67
C ARG A 154 -3.86 4.10 -9.42
N SER A 155 -5.02 4.74 -9.24
CA SER A 155 -5.38 5.26 -7.94
C SER A 155 -5.79 4.13 -6.99
N VAL A 156 -5.80 4.40 -5.68
CA VAL A 156 -6.23 3.39 -4.68
C VAL A 156 -7.66 2.89 -4.97
N ASP A 157 -8.58 3.79 -5.35
CA ASP A 157 -9.95 3.43 -5.69
C ASP A 157 -10.07 2.69 -7.02
N GLY A 158 -9.17 2.97 -7.97
CA GLY A 158 -9.12 2.30 -9.27
C GLY A 158 -8.50 0.90 -9.20
N PHE A 159 -7.80 0.58 -8.11
CA PHE A 159 -7.16 -0.72 -7.88
C PHE A 159 -8.11 -1.68 -7.14
N GLN A 160 -9.27 -1.97 -7.72
CA GLN A 160 -10.23 -2.91 -7.15
C GLN A 160 -9.87 -4.36 -7.49
N GLY A 161 -9.84 -5.21 -6.46
CA GLY A 161 -9.75 -6.67 -6.61
C GLY A 161 -8.40 -7.24 -7.03
N GLY A 162 -7.44 -6.43 -7.48
CA GLY A 162 -6.10 -6.86 -7.88
C GLY A 162 -5.15 -7.11 -6.71
N GLU A 163 -4.14 -7.95 -6.92
CA GLU A 163 -2.96 -8.16 -6.07
C GLU A 163 -1.74 -8.23 -6.99
N ARG A 164 -0.55 -7.90 -6.49
CA ARG A 164 0.70 -7.94 -7.24
C ARG A 164 1.85 -8.49 -6.41
N GLU A 165 2.86 -9.02 -7.09
CA GLU A 165 4.05 -9.52 -6.40
C GLU A 165 4.79 -8.35 -5.74
N ALA A 166 4.93 -7.23 -6.46
CA ALA A 166 5.46 -5.98 -5.96
C ALA A 166 4.44 -4.83 -6.08
N VAL A 167 4.33 -3.99 -5.05
CA VAL A 167 3.55 -2.75 -5.09
C VAL A 167 4.44 -1.59 -4.69
N VAL A 168 4.37 -0.49 -5.44
CA VAL A 168 5.06 0.77 -5.14
C VAL A 168 4.00 1.84 -4.86
N LEU A 169 4.02 2.42 -3.67
CA LEU A 169 3.11 3.47 -3.23
C LEU A 169 3.81 4.83 -3.32
N SER A 170 3.22 5.80 -4.02
CA SER A 170 3.66 7.21 -3.97
C SER A 170 2.62 8.04 -3.25
N LEU A 171 2.98 8.59 -2.09
CA LEU A 171 2.05 9.31 -1.21
C LEU A 171 1.91 10.80 -1.59
N VAL A 172 2.83 11.34 -2.41
CA VAL A 172 2.82 12.66 -3.05
C VAL A 172 3.05 13.84 -2.10
N ARG A 173 2.48 13.77 -0.90
CA ARG A 173 2.42 14.90 0.03
C ARG A 173 3.78 15.22 0.62
N SER A 174 4.29 16.39 0.26
CA SER A 174 5.46 17.06 0.82
C SER A 174 5.21 18.57 0.86
N SER A 175 5.15 19.15 2.07
CA SER A 175 4.86 20.57 2.26
C SER A 175 6.02 21.32 2.90
N ALA A 176 6.57 22.30 2.17
CA ALA A 176 7.64 23.18 2.64
C ALA A 176 7.28 24.00 3.90
N ARG A 177 5.99 24.28 4.14
CA ARG A 177 5.53 25.12 5.26
C ARG A 177 5.07 24.32 6.48
N GLY A 178 5.18 22.99 6.45
CA GLY A 178 4.71 22.15 7.55
C GLY A 178 3.20 22.28 7.83
N GLY A 179 2.42 22.92 6.94
CA GLY A 179 1.00 23.19 7.12
C GLY A 179 0.16 21.91 7.13
N VAL A 180 -0.82 21.86 8.05
CA VAL A 180 -1.70 20.72 8.31
C VAL A 180 -2.97 20.78 7.45
N ASP A 181 -3.00 21.57 6.38
CA ASP A 181 -4.17 21.65 5.49
C ASP A 181 -4.36 20.30 4.78
N GLY A 182 -5.17 19.48 5.46
CA GLY A 182 -5.62 18.13 5.20
C GLY A 182 -4.61 17.28 4.44
N ILE A 183 -4.06 16.24 5.07
CA ILE A 183 -3.40 15.11 4.38
C ILE A 183 -4.35 14.49 3.31
N GLY A 184 -5.64 14.88 3.32
CA GLY A 184 -6.56 14.77 2.20
C GLY A 184 -7.02 13.33 2.05
N PHE A 185 -6.90 12.78 0.85
CA PHE A 185 -7.22 11.38 0.56
C PHE A 185 -6.45 10.39 1.46
N LEU A 186 -5.25 10.75 1.90
CA LEU A 186 -4.43 9.95 2.82
C LEU A 186 -5.01 9.84 4.24
N GLY A 187 -6.06 10.61 4.57
CA GLY A 187 -6.79 10.46 5.84
C GLY A 187 -7.69 9.23 5.90
N ASP A 188 -7.92 8.53 4.78
CA ASP A 188 -8.67 7.27 4.78
C ASP A 188 -7.72 6.08 5.05
N ASN A 189 -7.63 5.71 6.32
CA ASN A 189 -6.84 4.59 6.81
C ASN A 189 -7.19 3.26 6.09
N ARG A 190 -8.47 3.07 5.71
CA ARG A 190 -8.90 1.84 5.03
C ARG A 190 -8.32 1.79 3.63
N ARG A 191 -8.29 2.92 2.91
CA ARG A 191 -7.70 3.00 1.57
C ARG A 191 -6.20 2.74 1.60
N LEU A 192 -5.47 3.35 2.53
CA LEU A 192 -4.03 3.08 2.65
C LEU A 192 -3.76 1.61 3.00
N ASN A 193 -4.52 1.02 3.94
CA ASN A 193 -4.40 -0.40 4.21
C ASN A 193 -4.71 -1.26 2.99
N VAL A 194 -5.75 -0.91 2.21
CA VAL A 194 -6.04 -1.60 0.96
C VAL A 194 -4.85 -1.52 0.01
N ALA A 195 -4.23 -0.35 -0.15
CA ALA A 195 -3.07 -0.16 -1.02
C ALA A 195 -1.86 -1.02 -0.60
N VAL A 196 -1.49 -0.99 0.69
CA VAL A 196 -0.39 -1.80 1.24
C VAL A 196 -0.67 -3.30 1.10
N THR A 197 -1.89 -3.75 1.42
CA THR A 197 -2.28 -5.17 1.37
C THR A 197 -2.48 -5.73 -0.06
N ARG A 198 -2.22 -4.93 -1.10
CA ARG A 198 -2.13 -5.42 -2.48
C ARG A 198 -0.82 -6.12 -2.79
N ALA A 199 0.22 -5.86 -2.01
CA ALA A 199 1.53 -6.49 -2.16
C ALA A 199 1.53 -7.92 -1.63
N LYS A 200 2.12 -8.84 -2.39
CA LYS A 200 2.38 -10.21 -1.93
C LYS A 200 3.76 -10.35 -1.32
N ARG A 201 4.80 -9.90 -2.02
CA ARG A 201 6.21 -10.12 -1.67
C ARG A 201 6.89 -8.83 -1.24
N HIS A 202 6.64 -7.74 -1.95
CA HIS A 202 7.33 -6.47 -1.74
C HIS A 202 6.34 -5.30 -1.77
N CYS A 203 6.39 -4.45 -0.75
CA CYS A 203 5.68 -3.18 -0.70
C CYS A 203 6.69 -2.06 -0.46
N CYS A 204 6.90 -1.21 -1.46
CA CYS A 204 7.70 0.00 -1.36
C CYS A 204 6.79 1.21 -1.13
N VAL A 205 7.14 2.06 -0.18
CA VAL A 205 6.45 3.33 0.12
C VAL A 205 7.43 4.46 -0.15
N VAL A 206 7.07 5.35 -1.08
CA VAL A 206 7.79 6.58 -1.39
C VAL A 206 6.99 7.74 -0.80
N CYS A 207 7.59 8.47 0.14
CA CYS A 207 6.93 9.60 0.79
C CYS A 207 7.90 10.54 1.50
N ASP A 208 7.44 11.75 1.79
CA ASP A 208 8.06 12.66 2.77
C ASP A 208 7.54 12.30 4.17
N SER A 209 8.31 11.52 4.93
CA SER A 209 7.97 11.10 6.29
C SER A 209 7.69 12.28 7.23
N GLY A 210 8.44 13.39 7.10
CA GLY A 210 8.23 14.62 7.87
C GLY A 210 6.85 15.25 7.64
N THR A 211 6.31 15.12 6.44
CA THR A 211 4.96 15.58 6.09
C THR A 211 3.89 14.55 6.46
N VAL A 212 4.03 13.29 6.06
CA VAL A 212 2.95 12.28 6.15
C VAL A 212 2.76 11.71 7.55
N SER A 213 3.80 11.68 8.38
CA SER A 213 3.74 11.18 9.76
C SER A 213 2.95 12.08 10.71
N LYS A 214 2.35 13.18 10.22
CA LYS A 214 1.32 13.92 10.95
C LYS A 214 0.00 13.15 11.06
N SER A 215 -0.25 12.19 10.16
CA SER A 215 -1.32 11.20 10.34
C SER A 215 -0.84 10.11 11.30
N PRO A 216 -1.53 9.84 12.42
CA PRO A 216 -1.14 8.75 13.33
C PRO A 216 -1.09 7.39 12.65
N PHE A 217 -1.99 7.15 11.68
CA PHE A 217 -2.03 5.87 10.97
C PHE A 217 -0.85 5.70 10.02
N ILE A 218 -0.46 6.76 9.30
CA ILE A 218 0.69 6.71 8.39
C ILE A 218 1.98 6.66 9.19
N ARG A 219 2.08 7.43 10.29
CA ARG A 219 3.19 7.31 11.24
C ARG A 219 3.37 5.86 11.70
N GLY A 220 2.30 5.20 12.10
CA GLY A 220 2.37 3.78 12.48
C GLY A 220 2.83 2.84 11.35
N LEU A 221 2.64 3.20 10.07
CA LEU A 221 3.24 2.48 8.95
C LEU A 221 4.73 2.81 8.79
N VAL A 222 5.11 4.09 8.84
CA VAL A 222 6.51 4.54 8.74
C VAL A 222 7.34 3.91 9.85
N ASP A 223 6.94 4.08 11.11
CA ASP A 223 7.62 3.52 12.29
C ASP A 223 7.74 1.98 12.17
N TRP A 224 6.70 1.32 11.65
CA TRP A 224 6.74 -0.14 11.44
C TRP A 224 7.76 -0.56 10.38
N ILE A 225 7.87 0.18 9.28
CA ILE A 225 8.86 -0.11 8.22
C ILE A 225 10.26 0.19 8.72
N GLU A 226 10.47 1.26 9.50
CA GLU A 226 11.76 1.57 10.10
C GLU A 226 12.23 0.49 11.09
N GLU A 227 11.30 -0.11 11.85
CA GLU A 227 11.63 -1.15 12.83
C GLU A 227 11.83 -2.54 12.20
N HIS A 228 11.06 -2.89 11.17
CA HIS A 228 10.98 -4.27 10.65
C HIS A 228 11.38 -4.45 9.19
N GLY A 229 11.44 -3.38 8.40
CA GLY A 229 11.74 -3.38 6.97
C GLY A 229 13.06 -2.69 6.66
N GLU A 230 13.19 -2.24 5.43
CA GLU A 230 14.34 -1.44 4.97
C GLU A 230 13.91 0.02 4.78
N THR A 231 14.78 0.96 5.16
CA THR A 231 14.58 2.38 4.90
C THR A 231 15.79 2.95 4.15
N ARG A 232 15.53 3.76 3.12
CA ARG A 232 16.56 4.41 2.31
C ARG A 232 16.23 5.89 2.14
N ALA A 233 17.24 6.74 2.15
CA ALA A 233 17.03 8.14 1.84
C ALA A 233 16.91 8.30 0.31
N ALA A 234 16.00 9.18 -0.14
CA ALA A 234 15.86 9.48 -1.56
C ALA A 234 17.13 10.04 -2.21
N LEU A 235 18.08 10.59 -1.43
CA LEU A 235 19.38 11.06 -1.93
C LEU A 235 20.28 9.93 -2.46
N GLU A 236 19.98 8.68 -2.11
CA GLU A 236 20.70 7.50 -2.57
C GLU A 236 20.25 7.09 -3.99
N PHE A 237 19.12 7.62 -4.46
CA PHE A 237 18.49 7.34 -5.76
C PHE A 237 18.92 8.38 -6.80
#